data_AF-A0A7W1ZZH6-F1
#
_entry.id   AF-A0A7W1ZZH6-F1
#
_cell.length_a   1.000
_cell.length_b   1.000
_cell.length_c   1.000
_cell.angle_alpha   90.00
_cell.angle_beta   90.00
_cell.angle_gamma   90.00
#
_symmetry.space_group_name_H-M   'P 1'
#
loop_
_entity.id
_entity.type
_entity.pdbx_description
1 polymer ?
#
loop_
_entity_poly.entity_id
_entity_poly.type
_entity_poly.pdbx_seq_one_letter_code
_entity_poly.pdbx_strand_id
1 'polypeptide(L)'
;MSREKQSRREFLKVGAAGITALGFMKNIKVNAIAFAEPHAELNEITIVELQAKMKSGELSARRLAEMYLERIREIDPKLRSVLETNPDALKIAEESDKERKRGKVRGMLHGIPVLIKDNIDTADEMKTTAGSFALVDAPVPERDAFVVEKLRKAGAVIIGKTNLSE
;
A
#
# COMPACT_ATOMS: atom_id res chain seq x y z
N MET A 1 19.66 -47.33 -26.03
CA MET A 1 19.71 -45.86 -26.15
C MET A 1 19.95 -45.27 -24.77
N SER A 2 21.24 -45.09 -24.42
CA SER A 2 21.69 -44.59 -23.11
C SER A 2 21.85 -43.07 -23.19
N ARG A 3 21.24 -42.32 -22.28
CA ARG A 3 21.43 -40.87 -22.16
C ARG A 3 22.67 -40.62 -21.30
N GLU A 4 23.73 -40.08 -21.90
CA GLU A 4 24.89 -39.58 -21.15
C GLU A 4 24.46 -38.42 -20.24
N LYS A 5 24.65 -38.59 -18.93
CA LYS A 5 24.53 -37.51 -17.94
C LYS A 5 25.75 -36.62 -18.05
N GLN A 6 25.62 -35.45 -18.67
CA GLN A 6 26.64 -34.41 -18.59
C GLN A 6 26.84 -34.01 -17.12
N SER A 7 28.08 -34.16 -16.65
CA SER A 7 28.50 -33.83 -15.29
C SER A 7 28.74 -32.33 -15.17
N ARG A 8 28.31 -31.75 -14.04
CA ARG A 8 28.49 -30.32 -13.65
C ARG A 8 29.92 -29.79 -13.82
N ARG A 9 30.92 -30.68 -13.93
CA ARG A 9 32.33 -30.35 -14.12
C ARG A 9 32.71 -29.97 -15.55
N GLU A 10 31.95 -30.39 -16.57
CA GLU A 10 32.18 -29.96 -17.96
C GLU A 10 31.65 -28.56 -18.24
N PHE A 11 30.51 -28.19 -17.64
CA PHE A 11 29.94 -26.85 -17.77
C PHE A 11 30.89 -25.76 -17.24
N LEU A 12 31.67 -26.07 -16.21
CA LEU A 12 32.68 -25.17 -15.65
C LEU A 12 33.95 -25.05 -16.52
N LYS A 13 34.24 -26.03 -17.39
CA LYS A 13 35.40 -25.95 -18.30
C LYS A 13 35.09 -25.15 -19.57
N VAL A 14 33.84 -25.18 -20.05
CA VAL A 14 33.40 -24.36 -21.19
C VAL A 14 33.29 -22.87 -20.83
N GLY A 15 33.15 -22.53 -19.54
CA GLY A 15 33.16 -21.15 -19.07
C GLY A 15 34.54 -20.46 -19.00
N ALA A 16 35.65 -21.19 -19.22
CA ALA A 16 37.00 -20.67 -18.99
C ALA A 16 37.78 -20.31 -20.28
N ALA A 17 37.18 -20.39 -21.46
CA ALA A 17 37.84 -20.07 -22.73
C ALA A 17 36.94 -19.18 -23.60
N GLY A 18 36.73 -17.93 -23.19
CA GLY A 18 35.97 -16.97 -24.00
C GLY A 18 35.66 -15.67 -23.28
N ILE A 19 36.69 -14.81 -23.11
CA ILE A 19 36.71 -13.34 -23.27
C ILE A 19 38.03 -12.86 -22.65
N THR A 20 39.11 -13.05 -23.40
CA THR A 20 40.33 -12.24 -23.27
C THR A 20 40.08 -10.96 -24.08
N ALA A 21 39.44 -9.98 -23.45
CA ALA A 21 39.43 -8.59 -23.90
C ALA A 21 39.50 -7.67 -22.67
N LEU A 22 40.65 -7.76 -21.96
CA LEU A 22 41.06 -6.70 -21.04
C LEU A 22 41.46 -5.48 -21.88
N GLY A 23 40.56 -4.49 -21.96
CA GLY A 23 40.87 -3.18 -22.51
C GLY A 23 39.62 -2.46 -22.99
N PHE A 24 39.28 -1.34 -22.35
CA PHE A 24 38.16 -0.43 -22.65
C PHE A 24 36.76 -0.83 -22.17
N MET A 25 36.55 -0.86 -20.85
CA MET A 25 35.22 -0.66 -20.26
C MET A 25 35.35 0.05 -18.90
N LYS A 26 36.05 1.19 -18.87
CA LYS A 26 36.23 2.00 -17.66
C LYS A 26 35.12 3.04 -17.41
N ASN A 27 34.02 3.00 -18.17
CA ASN A 27 32.95 4.00 -18.10
C ASN A 27 31.55 3.43 -18.38
N ILE A 28 31.22 2.28 -17.79
CA ILE A 28 29.81 1.95 -17.59
C ILE A 28 29.45 2.47 -16.22
N LYS A 29 28.86 3.66 -16.17
CA LYS A 29 27.98 4.02 -15.07
C LYS A 29 26.83 3.03 -15.12
N VAL A 30 26.96 1.92 -14.41
CA VAL A 30 25.81 1.15 -13.99
C VAL A 30 25.06 2.12 -13.09
N ASN A 31 24.09 2.83 -13.66
CA ASN A 31 23.03 3.40 -12.86
C ASN A 31 22.36 2.18 -12.24
N ALA A 32 22.81 1.80 -11.05
CA ALA A 32 21.96 1.11 -10.11
C ALA A 32 20.79 2.07 -9.92
N ILE A 33 19.74 1.88 -10.71
CA ILE A 33 18.42 2.37 -10.36
C ILE A 33 18.15 1.65 -9.06
N ALA A 34 18.49 2.29 -7.94
CA ALA A 34 18.01 1.84 -6.66
C ALA A 34 16.50 1.81 -6.81
N PHE A 35 15.90 0.63 -6.76
CA PHE A 35 14.46 0.48 -6.62
C PHE A 35 14.12 1.03 -5.24
N ALA A 36 14.00 2.36 -5.14
CA ALA A 36 13.56 3.00 -3.92
C ALA A 36 12.10 2.58 -3.70
N GLU A 37 11.84 1.93 -2.58
CA GLU A 37 10.48 1.57 -2.19
C GLU A 37 9.63 2.85 -2.14
N PRO A 38 8.44 2.87 -2.78
CA PRO A 38 7.60 4.05 -2.83
C PRO A 38 7.25 4.53 -1.42
N HIS A 39 7.55 5.79 -1.10
CA HIS A 39 7.37 6.36 0.24
C HIS A 39 7.99 5.51 1.36
N ALA A 40 9.28 5.13 1.22
CA ALA A 40 10.00 4.34 2.21
C ALA A 40 9.96 4.93 3.63
N GLU A 41 9.77 6.24 3.77
CA GLU A 41 9.55 6.96 5.04
C GLU A 41 8.29 6.51 5.81
N LEU A 42 7.36 5.81 5.16
CA LEU A 42 6.17 5.26 5.81
C LEU A 42 6.43 3.88 6.45
N ASN A 43 7.57 3.26 6.19
CA ASN A 43 7.87 1.95 6.74
C ASN A 43 8.09 2.07 8.27
N GLU A 44 7.34 1.28 9.04
CA GLU A 44 7.39 1.21 10.51
C GLU A 44 7.13 2.53 11.26
N ILE A 45 6.61 3.57 10.58
CA ILE A 45 6.22 4.81 11.26
C ILE A 45 4.96 4.57 12.11
N THR A 46 5.00 5.01 13.36
CA THR A 46 3.91 4.81 14.31
C THR A 46 2.82 5.87 14.17
N ILE A 47 1.61 5.56 14.63
CA ILE A 47 0.51 6.54 14.71
C ILE A 47 0.90 7.75 15.56
N VAL A 48 1.70 7.56 16.62
CA VAL A 48 2.17 8.66 17.49
C VAL A 48 3.06 9.62 16.71
N GLU A 49 3.98 9.11 15.91
CA GLU A 49 4.86 9.93 15.07
C GLU A 49 4.09 10.64 13.97
N LEU A 50 3.15 9.94 13.30
CA LEU A 50 2.27 10.56 12.30
C LEU A 50 1.43 11.69 12.89
N GLN A 51 0.87 11.51 14.10
CA GLN A 51 0.16 12.57 14.79
C GLN A 51 1.07 13.74 15.16
N ALA A 52 2.31 13.48 15.58
CA ALA A 52 3.29 14.54 15.85
C ALA A 52 3.62 15.36 14.59
N LYS A 53 3.86 14.70 13.46
CA LYS A 53 4.09 15.34 12.15
C LYS A 53 2.88 16.13 11.67
N MET A 54 1.67 15.61 11.86
CA MET A 54 0.45 16.35 11.55
C MET A 54 0.19 17.54 12.48
N LYS A 55 0.59 17.43 13.75
CA LYS A 55 0.48 18.52 14.72
C LYS A 55 1.49 19.64 14.44
N SER A 56 2.70 19.31 14.01
CA SER A 56 3.73 20.30 13.65
C SER A 56 3.46 20.96 12.28
N GLY A 57 2.58 20.38 11.47
CA GLY A 57 2.31 20.83 10.10
C GLY A 57 3.31 20.30 9.06
N GLU A 58 4.24 19.42 9.47
CA GLU A 58 5.17 18.75 8.56
C GLU A 58 4.43 17.83 7.56
N LEU A 59 3.31 17.24 8.00
CA LEU A 59 2.51 16.31 7.23
C LEU A 59 1.03 16.67 7.34
N SER A 60 0.25 16.44 6.30
CA SER A 60 -1.23 16.55 6.35
C SER A 60 -1.87 15.17 6.24
N ALA A 61 -3.10 15.02 6.74
CA ALA A 61 -3.86 13.79 6.58
C ALA A 61 -4.09 13.48 5.09
N ARG A 62 -4.40 14.50 4.27
CA ARG A 62 -4.54 14.35 2.82
C ARG A 62 -3.26 13.81 2.19
N ARG A 63 -2.09 14.38 2.53
CA ARG A 63 -0.81 13.92 1.95
C ARG A 63 -0.49 12.50 2.41
N LEU A 64 -0.71 12.19 3.68
CA LEU A 64 -0.51 10.83 4.21
C LEU A 64 -1.39 9.79 3.48
N ALA A 65 -2.67 10.09 3.27
CA ALA A 65 -3.57 9.21 2.52
C ALA A 65 -3.12 9.04 1.06
N GLU A 66 -2.69 10.12 0.40
CA GLU A 66 -2.15 10.08 -0.95
C GLU A 66 -0.91 9.19 -1.07
N MET A 67 0.03 9.30 -0.13
CA MET A 67 1.23 8.46 -0.10
C MET A 67 0.90 6.97 0.03
N TYR A 68 -0.07 6.59 0.86
CA TYR A 68 -0.50 5.19 0.96
C TYR A 68 -1.26 4.70 -0.28
N LEU A 69 -2.10 5.53 -0.89
CA LEU A 69 -2.78 5.19 -2.14
C LEU A 69 -1.79 5.03 -3.31
N GLU A 70 -0.73 5.84 -3.35
CA GLU A 70 0.39 5.69 -4.30
C GLU A 70 1.12 4.36 -4.06
N ARG A 71 1.44 4.00 -2.80
CA ARG A 71 2.01 2.67 -2.47
C ARG A 71 1.12 1.52 -2.89
N ILE A 72 -0.20 1.60 -2.64
CA ILE A 72 -1.15 0.56 -3.06
C ILE A 72 -1.08 0.40 -4.58
N ARG A 73 -1.11 1.50 -5.33
CA ARG A 73 -1.06 1.47 -6.80
C ARG A 73 0.22 0.80 -7.33
N GLU A 74 1.36 1.04 -6.69
CA GLU A 74 2.67 0.58 -7.17
C GLU A 74 3.03 -0.84 -6.71
N ILE A 75 2.63 -1.21 -5.49
CA ILE A 75 3.05 -2.47 -4.84
C ILE A 75 1.94 -3.54 -4.93
N ASP A 76 0.67 -3.15 -4.75
CA ASP A 76 -0.42 -4.11 -4.60
C ASP A 76 -0.75 -4.95 -5.85
N PRO A 77 -0.44 -4.56 -7.11
CA PRO A 77 -0.60 -5.46 -8.25
C PRO A 77 0.13 -6.82 -8.09
N LYS A 78 1.18 -6.86 -7.26
CA LYS A 78 1.94 -8.07 -6.93
C LYS A 78 1.41 -8.77 -5.68
N LEU A 79 0.96 -8.02 -4.67
CA LEU A 79 0.52 -8.55 -3.37
C LEU A 79 -0.95 -8.97 -3.35
N ARG A 80 -1.79 -8.27 -4.11
CA ARG A 80 -3.25 -8.46 -4.17
C ARG A 80 -3.91 -8.44 -2.80
N SER A 81 -3.49 -7.49 -1.98
CA SER A 81 -3.93 -7.33 -0.59
C SER A 81 -5.09 -6.35 -0.45
N VAL A 82 -5.32 -5.47 -1.43
CA VAL A 82 -6.42 -4.50 -1.45
C VAL A 82 -7.36 -4.82 -2.61
N LEU A 83 -8.64 -5.06 -2.31
CA LEU A 83 -9.65 -5.36 -3.33
C LEU A 83 -10.18 -4.09 -3.99
N GLU A 84 -10.40 -3.05 -3.20
CA GLU A 84 -10.97 -1.79 -3.65
C GLU A 84 -10.45 -0.63 -2.79
N THR A 85 -10.22 0.52 -3.39
CA THR A 85 -9.85 1.76 -2.68
C THR A 85 -11.06 2.69 -2.58
N ASN A 86 -11.23 3.38 -1.45
CA ASN A 86 -12.34 4.33 -1.27
C ASN A 86 -12.14 5.55 -2.19
N PRO A 87 -13.08 5.84 -3.12
CA PRO A 87 -12.95 6.98 -4.03
C PRO A 87 -12.97 8.34 -3.30
N ASP A 88 -13.58 8.41 -2.11
CA ASP A 88 -13.67 9.62 -1.30
C ASP A 88 -12.52 9.78 -0.28
N ALA A 89 -11.57 8.83 -0.22
CA ALA A 89 -10.50 8.81 0.78
C ALA A 89 -9.76 10.15 0.93
N LEU A 90 -9.35 10.76 -0.18
CA LEU A 90 -8.61 12.03 -0.17
C LEU A 90 -9.47 13.21 0.29
N LYS A 91 -10.76 13.20 -0.03
CA LYS A 91 -11.72 14.21 0.41
C LYS A 91 -11.96 14.11 1.91
N ILE A 92 -12.17 12.90 2.43
CA ILE A 92 -12.32 12.63 3.87
C ILE A 92 -11.06 13.04 4.64
N ALA A 93 -9.88 12.75 4.10
CA ALA A 93 -8.61 13.16 4.69
C ALA A 93 -8.46 14.70 4.72
N GLU A 94 -8.85 15.39 3.64
CA GLU A 94 -8.86 16.85 3.59
C GLU A 94 -9.83 17.48 4.59
N GLU A 95 -10.99 16.86 4.82
CA GLU A 95 -11.92 17.27 5.88
C GLU A 95 -11.28 17.15 7.27
N SER A 96 -10.51 16.08 7.51
CA SER A 96 -9.75 15.91 8.76
C SER A 96 -8.71 17.03 8.95
N ASP A 97 -8.04 17.46 7.88
CA ASP A 97 -7.12 18.60 7.92
C ASP A 97 -7.85 19.92 8.22
N LYS A 98 -9.02 20.14 7.61
CA LYS A 98 -9.87 21.32 7.88
C LYS A 98 -10.32 21.37 9.34
N GLU A 99 -10.71 20.24 9.92
CA GLU A 99 -11.05 20.15 11.33
C GLU A 99 -9.86 20.46 12.23
N ARG A 100 -8.69 19.88 11.93
CA ARG A 100 -7.45 20.13 12.69
C ARG A 100 -7.09 21.62 12.69
N LYS A 101 -7.17 22.29 11.53
CA LYS A 101 -6.93 23.75 11.41
C LYS A 101 -7.90 24.60 12.24
N ARG A 102 -9.12 24.10 12.49
CA ARG A 102 -10.12 24.73 13.36
C ARG A 102 -9.98 24.34 14.83
N GLY A 103 -8.91 23.64 15.20
CA GLY A 103 -8.67 23.16 16.56
C GLY A 103 -9.50 21.93 16.96
N LYS A 104 -10.20 21.28 16.01
CA LYS A 104 -10.99 20.08 16.26
C LYS A 104 -10.20 18.82 15.89
N VAL A 105 -9.68 18.13 16.89
CA VAL A 105 -8.98 16.85 16.74
C VAL A 105 -9.77 15.77 17.49
N ARG A 106 -10.19 14.70 16.79
CA ARG A 106 -11.09 13.67 17.31
C ARG A 106 -10.41 12.56 18.11
N GLY A 107 -9.08 12.56 18.19
CA GLY A 107 -8.27 11.59 18.93
C GLY A 107 -7.04 11.14 18.16
N MET A 108 -6.41 10.04 18.60
CA MET A 108 -5.19 9.50 17.99
C MET A 108 -5.37 9.00 16.55
N LEU A 109 -6.61 8.69 16.14
CA LEU A 109 -6.90 8.25 14.77
C LEU A 109 -7.29 9.40 13.84
N HIS A 110 -7.32 10.65 14.32
CA HIS A 110 -7.74 11.80 13.51
C HIS A 110 -6.81 12.00 12.31
N GLY A 111 -7.34 11.76 11.11
CA GLY A 111 -6.60 11.83 9.84
C GLY A 111 -5.73 10.62 9.51
N ILE A 112 -5.81 9.53 10.28
CA ILE A 112 -5.01 8.32 10.05
C ILE A 112 -5.70 7.41 9.02
N PRO A 113 -5.02 7.05 7.91
CA PRO A 113 -5.50 6.08 6.94
C PRO A 113 -5.63 4.68 7.53
N VAL A 114 -6.75 4.00 7.26
CA VAL A 114 -7.00 2.62 7.67
C VAL A 114 -7.62 1.83 6.52
N LEU A 115 -7.24 0.57 6.39
CA LEU A 115 -7.92 -0.40 5.53
C LEU A 115 -8.87 -1.26 6.37
N ILE A 116 -9.98 -1.68 5.79
CA ILE A 116 -11.02 -2.48 6.44
C ILE A 116 -11.13 -3.83 5.73
N LYS A 117 -11.25 -4.93 6.47
CA LYS A 117 -11.43 -6.25 5.85
C LYS A 117 -12.75 -6.30 5.07
N ASP A 118 -12.77 -6.92 3.88
CA ASP A 118 -13.92 -6.91 2.97
C ASP A 118 -15.16 -7.72 3.44
N ASN A 119 -15.15 -8.22 4.67
CA ASN A 119 -16.34 -8.77 5.33
C ASN A 119 -16.93 -7.83 6.40
N ILE A 120 -16.52 -6.56 6.42
CA ILE A 120 -16.98 -5.53 7.36
C ILE A 120 -17.62 -4.39 6.57
N ASP A 121 -18.92 -4.16 6.77
CA ASP A 121 -19.68 -3.12 6.05
C ASP A 121 -19.15 -1.70 6.26
N THR A 122 -19.15 -0.93 5.18
CA THR A 122 -18.83 0.50 5.13
C THR A 122 -19.89 1.19 4.26
N ALA A 123 -20.51 2.26 4.75
CA ALA A 123 -21.41 3.10 3.97
C ALA A 123 -20.64 4.12 3.11
N ASP A 124 -19.61 3.63 2.41
CA ASP A 124 -18.89 4.36 1.36
C ASP A 124 -19.28 3.75 -0.01
N GLU A 125 -18.82 4.35 -1.09
CA GLU A 125 -18.91 3.79 -2.45
C GLU A 125 -17.89 2.65 -2.64
N MET A 126 -17.97 1.62 -1.79
CA MET A 126 -17.17 0.41 -1.83
C MET A 126 -18.03 -0.81 -1.50
N LYS A 127 -17.77 -1.92 -2.19
CA LYS A 127 -18.51 -3.17 -1.95
C LYS A 127 -18.03 -3.87 -0.69
N THR A 128 -18.87 -4.74 -0.14
CA THR A 128 -18.48 -5.68 0.93
C THR A 128 -18.81 -7.08 0.42
N THR A 129 -17.82 -7.76 -0.16
CA THR A 129 -18.03 -9.01 -0.90
C THR A 129 -17.65 -10.25 -0.12
N ALA A 130 -16.99 -10.10 1.03
CA ALA A 130 -16.37 -11.19 1.78
C ALA A 130 -15.43 -12.06 0.91
N GLY A 131 -14.87 -11.49 -0.17
CA GLY A 131 -14.07 -12.23 -1.16
C GLY A 131 -14.88 -13.14 -2.09
N SER A 132 -16.21 -13.14 -2.00
CA SER A 132 -17.09 -14.05 -2.74
C SER A 132 -17.61 -13.45 -4.04
N PHE A 133 -17.49 -14.21 -5.14
CA PHE A 133 -18.11 -13.86 -6.42
C PHE A 133 -19.64 -13.74 -6.35
N ALA A 134 -20.29 -14.40 -5.39
CA ALA A 134 -21.74 -14.31 -5.23
C ALA A 134 -22.20 -12.90 -4.79
N LEU A 135 -21.31 -12.09 -4.23
CA LEU A 135 -21.63 -10.78 -3.65
C LEU A 135 -21.09 -9.60 -4.46
N VAL A 136 -20.43 -9.84 -5.60
CA VAL A 136 -19.86 -8.75 -6.41
C VAL A 136 -20.92 -7.84 -7.01
N ASP A 137 -22.14 -8.33 -7.25
CA ASP A 137 -23.25 -7.54 -7.78
C ASP A 137 -24.21 -7.07 -6.68
N ALA A 138 -23.88 -7.32 -5.40
CA ALA A 138 -24.63 -6.78 -4.29
C ALA A 138 -24.51 -5.23 -4.26
N PRO A 139 -25.55 -4.51 -3.83
CA PRO A 139 -25.44 -3.08 -3.58
C PRO A 139 -24.41 -2.79 -2.49
N VAL A 140 -23.84 -1.59 -2.52
CA VAL A 140 -22.99 -1.10 -1.42
C VAL A 140 -23.81 -1.03 -0.12
N PRO A 141 -23.22 -1.29 1.06
CA PRO A 141 -23.95 -1.23 2.32
C PRO A 141 -24.55 0.17 2.59
N GLU A 142 -25.81 0.22 3.04
CA GLU A 142 -26.46 1.49 3.40
C GLU A 142 -25.97 2.07 4.74
N ARG A 143 -25.28 1.26 5.55
CA ARG A 143 -24.81 1.63 6.88
C ARG A 143 -23.43 1.06 7.16
N ASP A 144 -22.68 1.79 7.98
CA ASP A 144 -21.42 1.31 8.54
C ASP A 144 -21.67 0.15 9.52
N ALA A 145 -20.72 -0.79 9.57
CA ALA A 145 -20.61 -1.68 10.71
C ALA A 145 -20.27 -0.88 11.99
N PHE A 146 -20.62 -1.42 13.16
CA PHE A 146 -20.39 -0.73 14.45
C PHE A 146 -18.93 -0.30 14.67
N VAL A 147 -17.96 -1.14 14.29
CA VAL A 147 -16.53 -0.81 14.39
C VAL A 147 -16.14 0.35 13.46
N VAL A 148 -16.71 0.39 12.26
CA VAL A 148 -16.47 1.44 11.28
C VAL A 148 -17.01 2.77 11.79
N GLU A 149 -18.21 2.80 12.37
CA GLU A 149 -18.71 4.01 13.01
C GLU A 149 -17.78 4.54 14.11
N LYS A 150 -17.21 3.64 14.93
CA LYS A 150 -16.27 4.02 16.00
C LYS A 150 -14.97 4.60 15.43
N LEU A 151 -14.45 4.00 14.35
CA LEU A 151 -13.28 4.52 13.64
C LEU A 151 -13.54 5.92 13.07
N ARG A 152 -14.68 6.15 12.41
CA ARG A 152 -15.06 7.48 11.89
C ARG A 152 -15.27 8.51 13.00
N LYS A 153 -15.90 8.10 14.11
CA LYS A 153 -16.04 8.95 15.31
C LYS A 153 -14.68 9.37 15.87
N ALA A 154 -13.68 8.49 15.82
CA ALA A 154 -12.30 8.79 16.19
C ALA A 154 -11.49 9.57 15.12
N GLY A 155 -12.08 9.78 13.93
CA GLY A 155 -11.50 10.56 12.83
C GLY A 155 -10.60 9.78 11.88
N ALA A 156 -10.66 8.44 11.88
CA ALA A 156 -9.92 7.62 10.91
C ALA A 156 -10.41 7.86 9.47
N VAL A 157 -9.50 7.76 8.51
CA VAL A 157 -9.77 7.85 7.08
C VAL A 157 -9.78 6.44 6.50
N ILE A 158 -10.93 5.92 6.13
CA ILE A 158 -11.02 4.59 5.53
C ILE A 158 -10.63 4.69 4.07
N ILE A 159 -9.51 4.07 3.70
CA ILE A 159 -8.92 4.21 2.35
C ILE A 159 -9.23 3.04 1.42
N GLY A 160 -9.84 1.96 1.91
CA GLY A 160 -10.14 0.81 1.08
C GLY A 160 -10.52 -0.46 1.84
N LYS A 161 -10.72 -1.53 1.07
CA LYS A 161 -11.12 -2.86 1.52
C LYS A 161 -10.00 -3.85 1.25
N THR A 162 -9.60 -4.63 2.26
CA THR A 162 -8.56 -5.66 2.09
C THR A 162 -9.15 -6.98 1.63
N ASN A 163 -8.32 -7.73 0.91
CA ASN A 163 -8.57 -9.10 0.54
C ASN A 163 -8.66 -10.03 1.78
N LEU A 164 -9.26 -11.20 1.60
CA LEU A 164 -9.39 -12.24 2.61
C LEU A 164 -9.51 -13.62 1.97
N SER A 165 -9.26 -14.68 2.75
CA SER A 165 -9.77 -16.01 2.43
C SER A 165 -11.30 -16.02 2.58
N GLU A 166 -11.99 -16.55 1.58
CA GLU A 166 -13.45 -16.83 1.61
C GLU A 166 -13.79 -17.89 2.65
#